data_AF-A0A3M1RJ02-F1
#
_entry.id   AF-A0A3M1RJ02-F1
#
_cell.length_a   1.000
_cell.length_b   1.000
_cell.length_c   1.000
_cell.angle_alpha   90.00
_cell.angle_beta   90.00
_cell.angle_gamma   90.00
#
_symmetry.space_group_name_H-M   'P 1'
#
loop_
_entity.id
_entity.type
_entity.pdbx_description
1 polymer ?
#
loop_
_entity_poly.entity_id
_entity_poly.type
_entity_poly.pdbx_seq_one_letter_code
_entity_poly.pdbx_strand_id
1 'polypeptide(L)'
;MPCESWENQPHTGREQEKDIISMPPPFHRWPEEDKRLWRELCESTYGGNLQRVKEIIAERPEFLFHRPENNVLRAAASAGHLQLVKFFCEQGVPLDSEDDLYPPPIGAAASERHFEIVRYLCERGAPLAAKYPHHDPLYSA
;
A
#
# COMPACT_ATOMS: atom_id res chain seq x y z
N MET A 1 29.96 -2.16 32.01
CA MET A 1 28.89 -1.54 31.21
C MET A 1 29.51 -1.06 29.89
N PRO A 2 28.81 -1.18 28.75
CA PRO A 2 29.00 -2.19 27.69
C PRO A 2 29.92 -1.68 26.54
N CYS A 3 30.84 -2.51 26.03
CA CYS A 3 30.74 -3.35 24.82
C CYS A 3 30.62 -2.57 23.49
N GLU A 4 31.78 -2.22 22.92
CA GLU A 4 31.97 -2.10 21.48
C GLU A 4 32.72 -3.35 21.00
N SER A 5 32.13 -4.15 20.12
CA SER A 5 32.84 -4.99 19.14
C SER A 5 31.85 -5.53 18.09
N TRP A 6 31.89 -4.87 16.94
CA TRP A 6 31.81 -5.40 15.57
C TRP A 6 32.07 -6.92 15.41
N GLU A 7 31.27 -7.56 14.56
CA GLU A 7 31.43 -8.86 13.84
C GLU A 7 30.04 -9.51 13.78
N ASN A 8 29.40 -9.86 12.66
CA ASN A 8 29.93 -10.33 11.38
C ASN A 8 28.76 -10.28 10.35
N GLN A 9 29.01 -9.80 9.12
CA GLN A 9 28.07 -9.72 7.97
C GLN A 9 27.99 -11.09 7.22
N PRO A 10 27.43 -11.28 5.99
CA PRO A 10 26.61 -10.51 5.01
C PRO A 10 25.32 -11.30 4.61
N HIS A 11 24.36 -10.87 3.76
CA HIS A 11 24.26 -10.88 2.28
C HIS A 11 22.83 -10.30 2.01
N THR A 12 22.47 -9.49 1.02
CA THR A 12 22.76 -9.49 -0.42
C THR A 12 22.47 -8.08 -0.96
N GLY A 13 23.41 -7.52 -1.71
CA GLY A 13 23.22 -6.26 -2.42
C GLY A 13 22.23 -6.36 -3.59
N ARG A 14 21.60 -5.23 -3.89
CA ARG A 14 21.46 -4.59 -5.21
C ARG A 14 20.67 -3.30 -4.98
N GLU A 15 21.32 -2.15 -4.92
CA GLU A 15 21.88 -1.38 -6.04
C GLU A 15 20.99 -0.15 -6.30
N GLN A 16 21.60 1.01 -6.08
CA GLN A 16 21.45 2.22 -6.87
C GLN A 16 20.19 3.07 -6.61
N GLU A 17 20.37 3.99 -5.66
CA GLU A 17 20.24 5.43 -5.88
C GLU A 17 19.88 5.82 -7.33
N LYS A 18 18.65 6.31 -7.51
CA LYS A 18 18.21 7.06 -8.70
C LYS A 18 16.98 7.87 -8.33
N ASP A 19 17.23 9.13 -7.94
CA ASP A 19 16.39 10.32 -8.05
C ASP A 19 14.89 10.14 -8.40
N ILE A 20 14.06 9.57 -7.51
CA ILE A 20 12.60 9.57 -7.69
C ILE A 20 11.92 9.59 -6.31
N ILE A 21 11.51 10.79 -5.86
CA ILE A 21 10.65 11.08 -4.69
C ILE A 21 11.15 10.46 -3.37
N SER A 22 11.74 11.29 -2.49
CA SER A 22 12.10 10.89 -1.11
C SER A 22 11.00 10.04 -0.47
N MET A 23 11.30 8.76 -0.19
CA MET A 23 10.35 7.84 0.42
C MET A 23 9.80 8.46 1.71
N PRO A 24 8.47 8.57 1.88
CA PRO A 24 7.91 9.35 2.97
C PRO A 24 8.34 8.76 4.33
N PRO A 25 8.53 9.61 5.36
CA PRO A 25 8.92 9.15 6.68
C PRO A 25 7.89 8.12 7.23
N PRO A 26 8.30 7.21 8.12
CA PRO A 26 7.37 6.28 8.75
C PRO A 26 6.26 7.04 9.49
N PHE A 27 5.05 6.48 9.53
CA PHE A 27 3.82 7.14 10.04
C PHE A 27 4.00 7.80 11.42
N HIS A 28 4.76 7.18 12.32
CA HIS A 28 5.02 7.73 13.66
C HIS A 28 5.79 9.07 13.64
N ARG A 29 6.55 9.35 12.57
CA ARG A 29 7.38 10.56 12.39
C ARG A 29 6.64 11.67 11.64
N TRP A 30 5.41 11.43 11.17
CA TRP A 30 4.62 12.46 10.51
C TRP A 30 4.23 13.59 11.47
N PRO A 31 4.19 14.85 11.00
CA PRO A 31 3.59 15.93 11.76
C PRO A 31 2.11 15.65 12.02
N GLU A 32 1.57 16.20 13.11
CA GLU A 32 0.17 15.95 13.51
C GLU A 32 -0.85 16.40 12.46
N GLU A 33 -0.49 17.41 11.67
CA GLU A 33 -1.30 17.88 10.53
C GLU A 33 -1.43 16.79 9.45
N ASP A 34 -0.32 16.17 9.05
CA ASP A 34 -0.33 15.10 8.04
C ASP A 34 -1.01 13.84 8.58
N LYS A 35 -0.84 13.51 9.88
CA LYS A 35 -1.58 12.41 10.53
C LYS A 35 -3.09 12.64 10.51
N ARG A 36 -3.52 13.88 10.72
CA ARG A 36 -4.94 14.26 10.65
C ARG A 36 -5.45 14.15 9.21
N LEU A 37 -4.71 14.68 8.25
CA LEU A 37 -5.06 14.65 6.83
C LEU A 37 -5.11 13.21 6.29
N TRP A 38 -4.19 12.35 6.75
CA TRP A 38 -4.21 10.92 6.46
C TRP A 38 -5.46 10.21 6.98
N ARG A 39 -5.83 10.49 8.24
CA ARG A 39 -7.06 9.93 8.81
C ARG A 39 -8.28 10.34 7.99
N GLU A 40 -8.32 11.61 7.58
CA GLU A 40 -9.38 12.15 6.73
C GLU A 40 -9.39 11.51 5.33
N LEU A 41 -8.22 11.24 4.75
CA LEU A 41 -8.08 10.49 3.50
C LEU A 41 -8.65 9.08 3.64
N CYS A 42 -8.31 8.37 4.71
CA CYS A 42 -8.84 7.02 4.99
C CYS A 42 -10.37 7.03 5.17
N GLU A 43 -10.89 7.97 5.95
CA GLU A 43 -12.34 8.10 6.19
C GLU A 43 -13.10 8.45 4.91
N SER A 44 -12.61 9.41 4.13
CA SER A 44 -13.20 9.79 2.84
C SER A 44 -13.11 8.66 1.81
N THR A 45 -12.01 7.89 1.81
CA THR A 45 -11.85 6.71 0.96
C THR A 45 -12.85 5.63 1.32
N TYR A 46 -13.02 5.35 2.62
CA TYR A 46 -13.99 4.35 3.10
C TYR A 46 -15.44 4.79 2.84
N GLY A 47 -15.72 6.09 2.98
CA GLY A 47 -17.03 6.69 2.69
C GLY A 47 -17.34 6.91 1.21
N GLY A 48 -16.40 6.65 0.30
CA GLY A 48 -16.60 6.81 -1.15
C GLY A 48 -16.58 8.27 -1.63
N ASN A 49 -16.05 9.20 -0.83
CA ASN A 49 -16.01 10.62 -1.16
C ASN A 49 -14.82 10.93 -2.11
N LEU A 50 -15.03 10.65 -3.40
CA LEU A 50 -14.05 10.88 -4.46
C LEU A 50 -13.54 12.32 -4.51
N GLN A 51 -14.40 13.30 -4.27
CA GLN A 51 -14.03 14.72 -4.35
C GLN A 51 -13.01 15.07 -3.27
N ARG A 52 -13.27 14.65 -2.03
CA ARG A 52 -12.35 14.92 -0.91
C ARG A 52 -11.03 14.18 -1.06
N VAL A 53 -11.07 12.95 -1.54
CA VAL A 53 -9.85 12.18 -1.86
C VAL A 53 -9.01 12.92 -2.90
N LYS A 54 -9.61 13.43 -3.97
CA LYS A 54 -8.89 14.19 -5.00
C LYS A 54 -8.25 15.46 -4.45
N GLU A 55 -8.95 16.19 -3.58
CA GLU A 55 -8.42 17.38 -2.93
C GLU A 55 -7.19 17.05 -2.08
N ILE A 56 -7.30 16.04 -1.20
CA ILE A 56 -6.20 15.64 -0.31
C ILE A 56 -4.98 15.14 -1.12
N ILE A 57 -5.21 14.33 -2.16
CA ILE A 57 -4.13 13.84 -3.01
C ILE A 57 -3.50 14.97 -3.84
N ALA A 58 -4.27 15.99 -4.23
CA ALA A 58 -3.73 17.17 -4.90
C ALA A 58 -2.86 18.03 -3.97
N GLU A 59 -3.20 18.10 -2.68
CA GLU A 59 -2.38 18.77 -1.66
C GLU A 59 -1.13 17.97 -1.29
N ARG A 60 -1.28 16.64 -1.16
CA ARG A 60 -0.25 15.70 -0.68
C ARG A 60 -0.21 14.42 -1.55
N PRO A 61 0.46 14.46 -2.71
CA PRO A 61 0.58 13.28 -3.57
C PRO A 61 1.42 12.17 -2.94
N GLU A 62 2.28 12.48 -1.95
CA GLU A 62 3.08 11.48 -1.22
C GLU A 62 2.24 10.40 -0.51
N PHE A 63 0.97 10.70 -0.20
CA PHE A 63 0.06 9.78 0.47
C PHE A 63 -0.30 8.56 -0.38
N LEU A 64 -0.23 8.68 -1.71
CA LEU A 64 -0.49 7.58 -2.64
C LEU A 64 0.53 6.44 -2.53
N PHE A 65 1.77 6.78 -2.18
CA PHE A 65 2.90 5.86 -2.13
C PHE A 65 3.31 5.51 -0.70
N HIS A 66 2.46 5.84 0.28
CA HIS A 66 2.70 5.45 1.66
C HIS A 66 2.60 3.93 1.84
N ARG A 67 3.38 3.40 2.79
CA ARG A 67 3.74 1.98 3.04
C ARG A 67 2.65 0.92 2.70
N PRO A 68 3.07 -0.31 2.33
CA PRO A 68 2.17 -1.41 1.90
C PRO A 68 1.10 -1.79 2.94
N GLU A 69 1.39 -1.59 4.22
CA GLU A 69 0.47 -1.82 5.34
C GLU A 69 -0.83 -1.01 5.23
N ASN A 70 -0.78 0.19 4.64
CA ASN A 70 -1.91 1.14 4.60
C ASN A 70 -2.17 1.72 3.20
N ASN A 71 -2.19 0.86 2.19
CA ASN A 71 -2.47 1.27 0.82
C ASN A 71 -3.93 1.75 0.67
N VAL A 72 -4.13 3.03 0.30
CA VAL A 72 -5.45 3.63 0.02
C VAL A 72 -6.25 2.88 -1.05
N LEU A 73 -5.55 2.24 -1.99
CA LEU A 73 -6.17 1.38 -3.00
C LEU A 73 -6.85 0.16 -2.37
N ARG A 74 -6.23 -0.44 -1.33
CA ARG A 74 -6.81 -1.57 -0.59
C ARG A 74 -8.07 -1.14 0.17
N ALA A 75 -8.05 0.02 0.80
CA ALA A 75 -9.23 0.57 1.48
C ALA A 75 -10.39 0.81 0.50
N ALA A 76 -10.12 1.42 -0.66
CA ALA A 76 -11.12 1.62 -1.70
C ALA A 76 -11.65 0.28 -2.29
N ALA A 77 -10.75 -0.69 -2.47
CA ALA A 77 -11.09 -2.02 -2.99
C ALA A 77 -11.96 -2.82 -2.01
N SER A 78 -11.63 -2.77 -0.71
CA SER A 78 -12.40 -3.41 0.36
C SER A 78 -13.76 -2.72 0.58
N ALA A 79 -13.85 -1.40 0.38
CA ALA A 79 -15.09 -0.66 0.55
C ALA A 79 -16.01 -0.68 -0.69
N GLY A 80 -15.56 -1.26 -1.81
CA GLY A 80 -16.39 -1.39 -3.01
C GLY A 80 -16.43 -0.15 -3.89
N HIS A 81 -15.54 0.82 -3.68
CA HIS A 81 -15.57 2.11 -4.39
C HIS A 81 -14.79 2.06 -5.70
N LEU A 82 -15.40 1.50 -6.75
CA LEU A 82 -14.77 1.37 -8.08
C LEU A 82 -14.19 2.69 -8.63
N GLN A 83 -14.86 3.82 -8.40
CA GLN A 83 -14.38 5.13 -8.89
C GLN A 83 -13.07 5.56 -8.21
N LEU A 84 -12.94 5.27 -6.91
CA LEU A 84 -11.70 5.53 -6.17
C LEU A 84 -10.59 4.60 -6.62
N VAL A 85 -10.89 3.31 -6.82
CA VAL A 85 -9.93 2.34 -7.36
C VAL A 85 -9.40 2.79 -8.72
N LYS A 86 -10.29 3.23 -9.62
CA LYS A 86 -9.91 3.77 -10.94
C LYS A 86 -8.97 4.95 -10.80
N PHE A 87 -9.35 5.92 -9.97
CA PHE A 87 -8.54 7.12 -9.71
C PHE A 87 -7.15 6.76 -9.19
N PHE A 88 -7.03 5.92 -8.16
CA PHE A 88 -5.74 5.51 -7.61
C PHE A 88 -4.89 4.72 -8.62
N CYS A 89 -5.51 3.87 -9.44
CA CYS A 89 -4.80 3.18 -10.53
C CYS A 89 -4.32 4.13 -11.63
N GLU A 90 -5.04 5.23 -11.90
CA GLU A 90 -4.60 6.28 -12.83
C GLU A 90 -3.44 7.11 -12.27
N GLN A 91 -3.35 7.26 -10.94
CA GLN A 91 -2.23 7.92 -10.27
C GLN A 91 -0.95 7.06 -10.18
N GLY A 92 -0.97 5.82 -10.69
CA GLY A 92 0.19 4.94 -10.69
C GLY A 92 0.49 4.28 -9.33
N VAL A 93 -0.51 4.18 -8.45
CA VAL A 93 -0.37 3.44 -7.19
C VAL A 93 -0.02 1.98 -7.47
N PRO A 94 0.99 1.40 -6.80
CA PRO A 94 1.34 0.00 -6.96
C PRO A 94 0.15 -0.90 -6.63
N LEU A 95 -0.10 -1.87 -7.53
CA LEU A 95 -1.17 -2.86 -7.41
C LEU A 95 -0.72 -4.12 -6.66
N ASP A 96 0.55 -4.20 -6.29
CA ASP A 96 1.11 -5.29 -5.51
C ASP A 96 1.03 -4.99 -4.00
N SER A 97 1.13 -6.06 -3.21
CA SER A 97 1.53 -5.97 -1.83
C SER A 97 2.94 -6.56 -1.71
N GLU A 98 3.87 -5.77 -1.18
CA GLU A 98 5.21 -6.25 -0.83
C GLU A 98 5.23 -6.96 0.53
N ASP A 99 4.09 -6.96 1.25
CA ASP A 99 3.98 -7.45 2.62
C ASP A 99 3.11 -8.71 2.69
N ASP A 100 3.60 -9.74 3.37
CA ASP A 100 2.95 -11.03 3.55
C ASP A 100 1.76 -10.97 4.52
N LEU A 101 1.71 -9.95 5.39
CA LEU A 101 0.62 -9.74 6.35
C LEU A 101 -0.65 -9.18 5.71
N TYR A 102 -0.52 -8.51 4.55
CA TYR A 102 -1.62 -7.80 3.93
C TYR A 102 -1.94 -8.37 2.55
N PRO A 103 -3.19 -8.84 2.32
CA PRO A 103 -3.57 -9.33 1.02
C PRO A 103 -3.48 -8.19 -0.02
N PRO A 104 -3.11 -8.52 -1.27
CA PRO A 104 -3.08 -7.53 -2.34
C PRO A 104 -4.46 -6.88 -2.51
N PRO A 105 -4.56 -5.66 -3.09
CA PRO A 105 -5.83 -4.95 -3.26
C PRO A 105 -6.93 -5.78 -3.93
N ILE A 106 -6.54 -6.66 -4.86
CA ILE A 106 -7.44 -7.60 -5.52
C ILE A 106 -7.99 -8.67 -4.56
N GLY A 107 -7.18 -9.15 -3.62
CA GLY A 107 -7.60 -10.08 -2.58
C GLY A 107 -8.61 -9.45 -1.62
N ALA A 108 -8.43 -8.17 -1.27
CA ALA A 108 -9.40 -7.44 -0.45
C ALA A 108 -10.75 -7.29 -1.18
N ALA A 109 -10.75 -6.89 -2.46
CA ALA A 109 -11.99 -6.82 -3.25
C ALA A 109 -12.65 -8.19 -3.44
N ALA A 110 -11.87 -9.26 -3.60
CA ALA A 110 -12.39 -10.62 -3.76
C ALA A 110 -13.07 -11.13 -2.48
N SER A 111 -12.47 -10.90 -1.31
CA SER A 111 -13.04 -11.26 0.00
C SER A 111 -14.37 -10.56 0.25
N GLU A 112 -14.48 -9.29 -0.16
CA GLU A 112 -15.69 -8.48 -0.02
C GLU A 112 -16.68 -8.63 -1.18
N ARG A 113 -16.41 -9.56 -2.12
CA ARG A 113 -17.26 -9.90 -3.28
C ARG A 113 -17.50 -8.73 -4.24
N HIS A 114 -16.58 -7.79 -4.32
CA HIS A 114 -16.61 -6.66 -5.26
C HIS A 114 -16.03 -7.07 -6.62
N PHE A 115 -16.78 -7.91 -7.35
CA PHE A 115 -16.32 -8.51 -8.60
C PHE A 115 -15.98 -7.50 -9.70
N GLU A 116 -16.64 -6.35 -9.74
CA GLU A 116 -16.32 -5.27 -10.70
C GLU A 116 -14.92 -4.70 -10.46
N ILE A 117 -14.51 -4.59 -9.21
CA ILE A 117 -13.18 -4.11 -8.82
C ILE A 117 -12.13 -5.17 -9.12
N VAL A 118 -12.42 -6.43 -8.79
CA VAL A 118 -11.54 -7.57 -9.12
C VAL A 118 -11.29 -7.62 -10.62
N ARG A 119 -12.34 -7.50 -11.44
CA ARG A 119 -12.21 -7.51 -12.89
C ARG A 119 -11.35 -6.35 -13.40
N TYR A 120 -11.57 -5.15 -12.87
CA TYR A 120 -10.78 -3.98 -13.23
C TYR A 120 -9.30 -4.13 -12.85
N LEU A 121 -9.00 -4.62 -11.65
CA LEU A 121 -7.63 -4.87 -11.20
C LEU A 121 -6.95 -5.99 -12.03
N CYS A 122 -7.69 -7.05 -12.38
CA CYS A 122 -7.21 -8.09 -13.31
C CYS A 122 -6.87 -7.52 -14.69
N GLU A 123 -7.73 -6.67 -15.26
CA GLU A 123 -7.49 -6.00 -16.55
C GLU A 123 -6.22 -5.13 -16.51
N ARG A 124 -5.85 -4.60 -15.33
CA ARG A 124 -4.63 -3.82 -15.09
C ARG A 124 -3.38 -4.67 -14.79
N GLY A 125 -3.51 -5.99 -14.73
CA GLY A 125 -2.39 -6.90 -14.44
C GLY A 125 -2.00 -6.96 -12.97
N ALA A 126 -2.91 -6.64 -12.04
CA ALA A 126 -2.64 -6.77 -10.61
C ALA A 126 -2.34 -8.23 -10.23
N PRO A 127 -1.30 -8.49 -9.40
CA PRO A 127 -0.99 -9.85 -8.95
C PRO A 127 -2.13 -10.39 -8.08
N LEU A 128 -2.62 -11.59 -8.43
CA LEU A 128 -3.72 -12.27 -7.73
C LEU A 128 -3.33 -12.79 -6.33
N ALA A 129 -2.03 -12.96 -6.08
CA ALA A 129 -1.51 -13.52 -4.83
C ALA A 129 -0.33 -12.68 -4.34
N ALA A 130 -0.15 -12.63 -3.01
CA ALA A 130 1.10 -12.16 -2.41
C ALA A 130 2.27 -12.99 -2.93
N LYS A 131 3.43 -12.35 -3.13
CA LYS A 131 4.60 -12.95 -3.79
C LYS A 131 5.16 -14.18 -3.06
N TYR A 132 4.81 -14.38 -1.80
CA TYR A 132 5.29 -15.52 -1.01
C TYR A 132 4.14 -16.21 -0.26
N PRO A 133 3.84 -17.48 -0.60
CA PRO A 133 2.92 -18.29 0.19
C PRO A 133 3.66 -18.77 1.45
N HIS A 134 3.84 -17.94 2.46
CA HIS A 134 4.46 -18.36 3.73
C HIS A 134 3.58 -19.31 4.59
N HIS A 135 2.68 -20.05 3.94
CA HIS A 135 2.14 -21.31 4.45
C HIS A 135 2.56 -22.47 3.54
N ASP A 136 3.86 -22.57 3.25
CA ASP A 136 4.45 -23.86 2.90
C ASP A 136 4.76 -24.59 4.24
N PRO A 137 3.96 -25.59 4.65
CA PRO A 137 4.20 -26.35 5.89
C PRO A 137 5.51 -27.15 5.86
N LEU A 138 6.26 -27.11 4.76
CA LEU A 138 7.55 -27.75 4.59
C LEU A 138 8.72 -26.99 5.24
N TYR A 139 8.53 -25.74 5.71
CA TYR A 139 9.60 -24.96 6.37
C TYR A 139 9.40 -24.76 7.89
N SER A 140 8.48 -25.50 8.51
CA SER A 140 8.24 -25.45 9.96
C SER A 140 8.45 -26.80 10.68
N ALA A 141 9.35 -27.65 10.17
CA ALA A 141 9.69 -28.95 10.76
C ALA A 141 11.09 -28.95 11.38
#